data_AF-A0AAE3G7A0-F1
#
_entry.id   AF-A0AAE3G7A0-F1
#
_cell.length_a   1.000
_cell.length_b   1.000
_cell.length_c   1.000
_cell.angle_alpha   90.00
_cell.angle_beta   90.00
_cell.angle_gamma   90.00
#
_symmetry.space_group_name_H-M   'P 1'
#
loop_
_entity.id
_entity.type
_entity.pdbx_description
1 polymer ?
#
loop_
_entity_poly.entity_id
_entity_poly.type
_entity_poly.pdbx_seq_one_letter_code
_entity_poly.pdbx_strand_id
1 'polypeptide(L)' 'MLTPNVLWVDLKDVDFSADAQVKKLQLHGGEVYAGHALRNFIATEPFAFRGI' A
#
# COMPACT_ATOMS: atom_id res chain seq x y z
N MET A 1 -1.00 19.27 -0.61
CA MET A 1 -0.42 19.29 -1.96
C MET A 1 -1.06 18.15 -2.73
N LEU A 2 -1.61 18.40 -3.92
CA LEU A 2 -2.22 17.34 -4.74
C LEU A 2 -1.18 16.90 -5.77
N THR A 3 -0.65 15.68 -5.63
CA THR A 3 0.36 15.15 -6.55
C THR A 3 -0.33 14.21 -7.55
N PRO A 4 -0.32 14.50 -8.86
CA PRO A 4 -0.91 13.61 -9.84
C PRO A 4 -0.07 12.34 -9.97
N ASN A 5 -0.60 11.23 -9.47
CA ASN A 5 0.03 9.90 -9.50
C ASN A 5 -0.90 8.90 -10.18
N VAL A 6 -0.37 8.09 -11.11
CA VAL A 6 -1.05 6.91 -11.66
C VAL A 6 -0.19 5.69 -11.37
N LEU A 7 -0.73 4.76 -10.61
CA LEU A 7 -0.04 3.55 -10.18
C LEU A 7 -0.95 2.33 -10.31
N TRP A 8 -0.34 1.16 -10.28
CA TRP A 8 -1.04 -0.12 -10.23
C TRP A 8 -0.30 -1.13 -9.35
N VAL A 9 -1.00 -2.19 -8.96
CA VAL A 9 -0.46 -3.37 -8.26
C VAL A 9 -0.99 -4.58 -9.00
N ASP A 10 -0.12 -5.50 -9.42
CA ASP A 10 -0.57 -6.83 -9.87
C ASP A 10 -0.78 -7.70 -8.64
N LEU A 11 -2.04 -8.10 -8.39
CA LEU A 11 -2.38 -8.92 -7.23
C LEU A 11 -1.79 -10.34 -7.32
N LYS A 12 -1.36 -10.78 -8.51
CA LYS A 12 -0.66 -12.06 -8.68
C LYS A 12 0.72 -12.08 -8.03
N ASP A 13 1.33 -10.90 -7.86
CA ASP A 13 2.66 -10.74 -7.26
C ASP A 13 2.58 -10.58 -5.73
N VAL A 14 1.37 -10.52 -5.14
CA VAL A 14 1.15 -10.31 -3.72
C VAL A 14 1.02 -11.64 -2.99
N ASP A 15 1.74 -11.78 -1.87
CA ASP A 15 1.57 -12.90 -0.94
C ASP A 15 0.34 -12.68 -0.06
N PHE A 16 -0.66 -13.56 -0.22
CA PHE A 16 -1.90 -13.61 0.57
C PHE A 16 -1.99 -14.87 1.43
N SER A 17 -0.87 -15.55 1.72
CA SER A 17 -0.85 -16.64 2.69
C SER A 17 -1.36 -16.18 4.06
N ALA A 18 -1.93 -17.09 4.86
CA ALA A 18 -2.58 -16.74 6.12
C ALA A 18 -1.64 -16.04 7.13
N ASP A 19 -0.35 -16.36 7.07
CA ASP A 19 0.68 -15.79 7.94
C ASP A 19 1.42 -14.60 7.30
N ALA A 20 1.00 -14.17 6.11
CA ALA A 20 1.63 -13.04 5.42
C ALA A 20 1.46 -11.75 6.22
N GLN A 21 2.53 -10.94 6.24
CA GLN A 21 2.53 -9.67 6.95
C GLN A 21 1.63 -8.64 6.26
N VAL A 22 0.87 -7.88 7.04
CA VAL A 22 0.13 -6.72 6.56
C VAL A 22 1.11 -5.65 6.07
N LYS A 23 0.85 -5.13 4.87
CA LYS A 23 1.63 -4.05 4.29
C LYS A 23 0.74 -2.89 3.85
N LYS A 24 1.28 -1.68 3.92
CA LYS A 24 0.62 -0.44 3.55
C LYS A 24 1.45 0.33 2.53
N LEU A 25 0.79 0.92 1.54
CA LEU A 25 1.36 1.94 0.67
C LEU A 25 0.98 3.33 1.22
N GLN A 26 1.98 4.14 1.53
CA GLN A 26 1.81 5.48 2.10
C GLN A 26 1.50 6.48 0.98
N LEU A 27 0.27 7.00 0.90
CA LEU A 27 -0.14 7.93 -0.17
C LEU A 27 -0.13 9.41 0.25
N HIS A 28 0.02 9.68 1.55
CA HIS A 28 0.15 11.04 2.06
C HIS A 28 1.58 11.31 2.51
N GLY A 29 2.11 12.52 2.28
CA GLY A 29 3.50 12.85 2.64
C GLY A 29 4.32 13.44 1.49
N GLY A 30 3.77 13.44 0.28
CA GLY A 30 4.43 13.98 -0.91
C GLY A 30 5.15 12.92 -1.74
N GLU A 31 4.95 11.65 -1.43
CA GLU A 31 5.48 10.52 -2.20
C GLU A 31 4.88 10.48 -3.60
N VAL A 32 5.75 10.22 -4.59
CA VAL A 32 5.38 10.08 -5.99
C VAL A 32 5.63 8.64 -6.40
N TYR A 33 4.57 7.96 -6.84
CA TYR A 33 4.64 6.61 -7.37
C TYR A 33 4.14 6.62 -8.80
N ALA A 34 4.80 5.83 -9.65
CA ALA A 34 4.39 5.62 -11.03
C ALA A 34 4.58 4.14 -11.39
N GLY A 35 3.58 3.58 -12.05
CA GLY A 35 3.64 2.20 -12.51
C GLY A 35 3.39 1.16 -11.43
N HIS A 36 4.06 0.01 -11.54
CA HIS A 36 3.90 -1.10 -10.61
C HIS A 36 4.49 -0.75 -9.23
N ALA A 37 3.63 -0.58 -8.22
CA ALA A 37 3.99 -0.01 -6.92
C ALA A 37 4.21 -1.06 -5.80
N LEU A 38 4.14 -2.36 -6.07
CA LEU A 38 4.18 -3.39 -5.03
C LEU A 38 5.43 -3.30 -4.14
N ARG A 39 6.59 -2.97 -4.72
CA ARG A 39 7.86 -2.81 -3.99
C ARG A 39 7.84 -1.67 -2.96
N ASN A 40 6.88 -0.76 -3.04
CA ASN A 40 6.78 0.41 -2.17
C ASN A 40 5.89 0.17 -0.95
N PHE A 41 5.26 -1.00 -0.85
CA PHE A 41 4.49 -1.41 0.32
C PHE A 41 5.44 -1.75 1.48
N ILE A 42 5.20 -1.11 2.62
CA ILE A 42 5.97 -1.34 3.85
C ILE A 42 5.16 -2.16 4.84
N ALA A 43 5.83 -3.02 5.61
CA ALA A 43 5.25 -3.69 6.76
C ALA A 43 4.56 -2.67 7.69
N THR A 44 3.32 -2.90 8.08
CA THR A 44 2.60 -1.99 8.97
C THR A 44 1.53 -2.74 9.75
N GLU A 45 1.24 -2.29 10.97
CA GLU A 45 0.09 -2.77 11.73
C GLU A 45 -1.23 -2.45 11.00
N PRO A 46 -2.25 -3.32 11.09
CA PRO A 46 -3.59 -3.02 10.58
C PRO A 46 -4.15 -1.74 11.24
N PHE A 47 -4.85 -0.92 10.46
CA PHE A 47 -5.48 0.27 11.04
C PHE A 47 -6.68 -0.13 11.91
N ALA A 48 -6.85 0.57 13.03
CA ALA A 48 -8.04 0.41 13.86
C ALA A 48 -9.27 0.97 13.13
N PHE A 49 -10.28 0.13 12.92
CA PHE A 49 -11.57 0.60 12.43
C PHE A 49 -12.23 1.50 13.47
N ARG A 50 -12.82 2.60 13.01
CA ARG A 50 -13.66 3.45 13.87
C ARG A 50 -14.98 2.70 14.12
N GLY A 51 -15.22 2.32 15.37
CA GLY A 51 -16.45 1.70 15.86
C GLY A 51 -17.16 2.59 16.89
N ILE A 52 -18.22 2.04 17.51
CA ILE A 52 -18.89 2.63 18.69
C ILE A 52 -17.96 2.52 19.89
#